data_AF-A0A8R2B6P2-F1
#
_entry.id   AF-A0A8R2B6P2-F1
#
_cell.length_a   1.000
_cell.length_b   1.000
_cell.length_c   1.000
_cell.angle_alpha   90.00
_cell.angle_beta   90.00
_cell.angle_gamma   90.00
#
_symmetry.space_group_name_H-M   'P 1'
#
loop_
_entity.id
_entity.type
_entity.pdbx_description
1 polymer ?
#
loop_
_entity_poly.entity_id
_entity_poly.type
_entity_poly.pdbx_seq_one_letter_code
_entity_poly.pdbx_strand_id
1 'polypeptide(L)'
;MFKPQLYDIIRKHKQVFIKYSLDGILSKEGHDIIRLPPYHPDLNPIEMIRSQVKQYIAKQNHNGSIKKIAELCKQKNESMGDSEWGAVCANVKKLKAEMWKNESYMDIEMDKLIVTYGEDTTDDSDTSTEDEDDDLGVAPLQL
;
A
#
# COMPACT_ATOMS: atom_id res chain seq x y z
N MET A 1 11.35 23.14 30.12
CA MET A 1 11.37 22.27 28.93
C MET A 1 10.57 22.95 27.83
N PHE A 2 11.21 23.27 26.71
CA PHE A 2 10.56 24.00 25.62
C PHE A 2 9.70 23.07 24.76
N LYS A 3 8.63 23.62 24.17
CA LYS A 3 7.70 22.87 23.30
C LYS A 3 8.41 22.03 22.19
N PRO A 4 9.47 22.52 21.52
CA PRO A 4 10.19 21.72 20.51
C PRO A 4 10.88 20.48 21.10
N GLN A 5 11.47 20.60 22.28
CA GLN A 5 12.16 19.51 22.97
C GLN A 5 11.17 18.41 23.42
N LEU A 6 9.97 18.81 23.83
CA LEU A 6 8.87 17.88 24.10
C LEU A 6 8.41 17.15 22.84
N TYR A 7 8.28 17.87 21.72
CA TYR A 7 7.87 17.30 20.44
C TYR A 7 8.87 16.25 19.93
N ASP A 8 10.17 16.47 20.08
CA ASP A 8 11.20 15.50 19.67
C ASP A 8 11.19 14.23 20.51
N ILE A 9 10.93 14.35 21.82
CA ILE A 9 10.76 13.18 22.71
C ILE A 9 9.49 12.42 22.32
N ILE A 10 8.38 13.12 22.09
CA ILE A 10 7.14 12.48 21.64
C ILE A 10 7.37 11.74 20.33
N ARG A 11 8.02 12.37 19.34
CA ARG A 11 8.27 11.75 18.02
C ARG A 11 9.07 10.45 18.12
N LYS A 12 10.09 10.42 18.99
CA LYS A 12 10.92 9.22 19.23
C LYS A 12 10.16 8.07 19.88
N HIS A 13 9.19 8.37 20.75
CA HIS A 13 8.47 7.35 21.51
C HIS A 13 7.06 7.05 20.99
N LYS A 14 6.49 7.88 20.12
CA LYS A 14 5.11 7.78 19.64
C LYS A 14 4.81 6.41 19.02
N GLN A 15 5.69 5.91 18.16
CA GLN A 15 5.54 4.61 17.49
C GLN A 15 5.42 3.44 18.49
N VAL A 16 6.07 3.55 19.65
CA VAL A 16 6.06 2.52 20.71
C VAL A 16 4.74 2.52 21.50
N PHE A 17 4.06 3.68 21.57
CA PHE A 17 2.83 3.85 22.32
C PHE A 17 1.56 3.77 21.47
N ILE A 18 1.68 3.74 20.14
CA ILE A 18 0.54 3.49 19.26
C ILE A 18 0.17 2.01 19.41
N LYS A 19 -0.94 1.76 20.11
CA LYS A 19 -1.58 0.45 20.19
C LYS A 19 -2.88 0.49 19.41
N TYR A 20 -3.02 -0.38 18.44
CA TYR A 20 -4.29 -0.58 17.76
C TYR A 20 -5.08 -1.67 18.48
N SER A 21 -6.38 -1.44 18.68
CA SER A 21 -7.26 -2.42 19.34
C SER A 21 -7.23 -3.78 18.64
N LEU A 22 -7.09 -3.79 17.31
CA LEU A 22 -7.01 -5.01 16.51
C LEU A 22 -5.78 -5.86 16.87
N ASP A 23 -4.66 -5.23 17.17
CA ASP A 23 -3.40 -5.89 17.53
C ASP A 23 -3.55 -6.63 18.85
N GLY A 24 -4.28 -6.04 19.80
CA GLY A 24 -4.62 -6.70 21.06
C GLY A 24 -5.60 -7.86 20.90
N ILE A 25 -6.49 -7.84 19.90
CA ILE A 25 -7.42 -8.94 19.63
C ILE A 25 -6.69 -10.09 18.96
N LEU A 26 -5.93 -9.82 17.89
CA LEU A 26 -5.22 -10.86 17.14
C LEU A 26 -4.09 -11.50 17.95
N SER A 27 -3.37 -10.71 18.75
CA SER A 27 -2.32 -11.23 19.64
C SER A 27 -2.86 -12.19 20.70
N LYS A 28 -4.09 -11.99 21.21
CA LYS A 28 -4.73 -12.92 22.15
C LYS A 28 -5.00 -14.29 21.54
N GLU A 29 -5.27 -14.32 20.24
CA GLU A 29 -5.48 -15.55 19.46
C GLU A 29 -4.16 -16.13 18.92
N GLY A 30 -3.00 -15.55 19.28
CA GLY A 30 -1.69 -16.00 18.82
C GLY A 30 -1.36 -15.63 17.38
N HIS A 31 -2.00 -14.59 16.84
CA HIS A 31 -1.77 -14.10 15.48
C HIS A 31 -0.98 -12.79 15.45
N ASP A 32 0.05 -12.76 14.61
CA ASP A 32 0.81 -11.54 14.31
C ASP A 32 0.16 -10.75 13.17
N ILE A 33 0.25 -9.42 13.27
CA ILE A 33 -0.26 -8.52 12.24
C ILE A 33 0.86 -8.12 11.29
N ILE A 34 0.60 -8.29 10.01
CA ILE A 34 1.43 -7.77 8.93
C ILE A 34 0.78 -6.48 8.42
N ARG A 35 1.51 -5.37 8.51
CA ARG A 35 1.09 -4.10 7.91
C ARG A 35 1.62 -4.03 6.47
N LEU A 36 0.73 -3.70 5.54
CA LEU A 36 1.07 -3.53 4.14
C LEU A 36 1.35 -2.04 3.84
N PRO A 37 2.35 -1.74 3.01
CA PRO A 37 2.59 -0.36 2.60
C PRO A 37 1.43 0.16 1.72
N PRO A 38 1.06 1.45 1.83
CA PRO A 38 0.07 2.07 0.96
C PRO A 38 0.46 1.95 -0.51
N TYR A 39 -0.52 1.88 -1.41
CA TYR A 39 -0.33 1.85 -2.88
C TYR A 39 0.50 0.70 -3.46
N HIS A 40 0.79 -0.34 -2.68
CA HIS A 40 1.55 -1.52 -3.12
C HIS A 40 0.71 -2.82 -3.00
N PRO A 41 -0.35 -2.98 -3.82
CA PRO A 41 -1.16 -4.20 -3.83
C PRO A 41 -0.37 -5.42 -4.34
N ASP A 42 0.71 -5.19 -5.07
CA ASP A 42 1.69 -6.18 -5.53
C ASP A 42 2.45 -6.84 -4.37
N LEU A 43 2.56 -6.16 -3.22
CA LEU A 43 3.09 -6.74 -1.98
C LEU A 43 2.03 -7.47 -1.15
N ASN A 44 0.80 -7.58 -1.63
CA ASN A 44 -0.29 -8.26 -0.96
C ASN A 44 -0.71 -9.55 -1.70
N PRO A 45 -0.33 -10.75 -1.21
CA PRO A 45 -0.64 -12.02 -1.88
C PRO A 45 -2.14 -12.23 -2.16
N ILE A 46 -3.03 -11.77 -1.27
CA ILE A 46 -4.48 -11.96 -1.44
C ILE A 46 -5.03 -11.19 -2.65
N GLU A 47 -4.46 -10.03 -2.99
CA GLU A 47 -4.89 -9.25 -4.15
C GLU A 47 -4.51 -9.97 -5.46
N MET A 48 -3.34 -10.61 -5.47
CA MET A 48 -2.90 -11.43 -6.60
C MET A 48 -3.81 -12.64 -6.79
N ILE A 49 -4.18 -13.33 -5.72
CA ILE A 49 -5.12 -14.45 -5.77
C ILE A 49 -6.50 -13.98 -6.23
N ARG A 50 -6.97 -12.84 -5.70
CA ARG A 50 -8.24 -12.24 -6.11
C ARG A 50 -8.25 -11.91 -7.60
N SER A 51 -7.14 -11.44 -8.15
CA SER A 51 -6.98 -11.23 -9.59
C SER A 51 -7.13 -12.54 -10.38
N GLN A 52 -6.49 -13.62 -9.93
CA GLN A 52 -6.61 -14.94 -10.58
C GLN A 52 -8.06 -15.47 -10.53
N VAL A 53 -8.74 -15.34 -9.40
CA VAL A 53 -10.15 -15.74 -9.26
C VAL A 53 -11.04 -14.91 -10.19
N LYS A 54 -10.84 -13.59 -10.26
CA LYS A 54 -11.57 -12.71 -11.17
C LYS A 54 -11.36 -13.11 -12.64
N GLN A 55 -10.11 -13.39 -13.03
CA GLN A 55 -9.79 -13.84 -14.39
C GLN A 55 -10.45 -15.18 -14.72
N TYR A 56 -10.49 -16.12 -13.76
CA TYR A 56 -11.18 -17.39 -13.92
C TYR A 56 -12.69 -17.19 -14.18
N ILE A 57 -13.33 -16.34 -13.37
CA ILE A 57 -14.76 -16.03 -13.52
C ILE A 57 -15.04 -15.34 -14.85
N ALA A 58 -14.22 -14.35 -15.24
CA ALA A 58 -14.39 -13.59 -16.48
C ALA A 58 -14.31 -14.48 -17.73
N LYS A 59 -13.48 -15.53 -17.70
CA LYS A 59 -13.36 -16.50 -18.82
C LYS A 59 -14.60 -17.37 -19.00
N GLN A 60 -15.41 -17.56 -17.97
CA GLN A 60 -16.52 -18.53 -17.98
C GLN A 60 -17.90 -17.88 -17.88
N ASN A 61 -17.99 -16.65 -17.35
CA ASN A 61 -19.24 -15.96 -17.16
C ASN A 61 -19.46 -14.89 -18.22
N HIS A 62 -20.04 -15.29 -19.36
CA HIS A 62 -20.39 -14.37 -20.44
C HIS A 62 -21.69 -13.58 -20.20
N ASN A 63 -22.55 -14.05 -19.27
CA ASN A 63 -23.90 -13.49 -19.05
C ASN A 63 -24.02 -12.64 -17.77
N GLY A 64 -22.93 -12.43 -17.02
CA GLY A 64 -22.93 -11.54 -15.84
C GLY A 64 -23.78 -12.00 -14.66
N SER A 65 -24.21 -13.27 -14.61
CA SER A 65 -25.10 -13.78 -13.55
C SER A 65 -24.39 -13.86 -12.19
N ILE A 66 -24.92 -13.18 -11.17
CA ILE A 66 -24.36 -13.17 -9.81
C ILE A 66 -24.35 -14.57 -9.19
N LYS A 67 -25.40 -15.37 -9.41
CA LYS A 67 -25.44 -16.77 -8.93
C LYS A 67 -24.27 -17.56 -9.53
N LYS A 68 -24.01 -17.38 -10.82
CA LYS A 68 -22.91 -18.07 -11.50
C LYS A 68 -21.55 -17.59 -11.00
N ILE A 69 -21.40 -16.29 -10.74
CA ILE A 69 -20.18 -15.73 -10.13
C ILE A 69 -19.88 -16.40 -8.78
N ALA A 70 -20.89 -16.54 -7.92
CA ALA A 70 -20.72 -17.17 -6.61
C ALA A 70 -20.29 -18.64 -6.71
N GLU A 71 -20.93 -19.40 -7.61
CA GLU A 71 -20.56 -20.80 -7.88
C GLU A 71 -19.11 -20.92 -8.40
N LEU A 72 -18.73 -20.11 -9.38
CA LEU A 72 -17.40 -20.12 -9.98
C LEU A 72 -16.31 -19.68 -8.99
N CYS A 73 -16.63 -18.71 -8.12
CA CYS A 73 -15.73 -18.29 -7.05
C CYS A 73 -15.45 -19.45 -6.08
N LYS A 74 -16.50 -20.14 -5.63
CA LYS A 74 -16.36 -21.30 -4.76
C LYS A 74 -15.55 -22.41 -5.42
N GLN A 75 -15.85 -22.73 -6.68
CA GLN A 75 -15.13 -23.73 -7.46
C GLN A 75 -13.64 -23.40 -7.61
N LYS A 76 -13.30 -22.14 -7.93
CA LYS A 76 -11.89 -21.73 -8.04
C LYS A 76 -11.18 -21.78 -6.69
N ASN A 77 -11.82 -21.35 -5.62
CA ASN A 77 -11.24 -21.43 -4.27
C ASN A 77 -10.98 -22.89 -3.83
N GLU A 78 -11.89 -23.81 -4.14
CA GLU A 78 -11.73 -25.24 -3.80
C GLU A 78 -10.68 -25.95 -4.65
N SER A 79 -10.50 -25.53 -5.91
CA SER A 79 -9.48 -26.08 -6.80
C SER A 79 -8.08 -25.48 -6.59
N MET A 80 -7.99 -24.37 -5.87
CA MET A 80 -6.74 -23.70 -5.57
C MET A 80 -5.98 -24.50 -4.51
N GLY A 81 -4.92 -25.19 -4.95
CA GLY A 81 -4.07 -25.97 -4.06
C GLY A 81 -2.95 -25.14 -3.43
N ASP A 82 -2.28 -25.74 -2.45
CA ASP A 82 -1.14 -25.16 -1.72
C ASP A 82 -0.02 -24.69 -2.64
N SER A 83 0.19 -25.39 -3.77
CA SER A 83 1.22 -25.02 -4.74
C SER A 83 0.93 -23.69 -5.45
N GLU A 84 -0.33 -23.40 -5.77
CA GLU A 84 -0.72 -22.15 -6.44
C GLU A 84 -0.57 -20.98 -5.46
N TRP A 85 -1.05 -21.17 -4.22
CA TRP A 85 -0.92 -20.17 -3.16
C TRP A 85 0.55 -19.91 -2.79
N GLY A 86 1.32 -20.98 -2.59
CA GLY A 86 2.74 -20.93 -2.25
C GLY A 86 3.57 -20.21 -3.30
N ALA A 87 3.27 -20.42 -4.59
CA ALA A 87 3.92 -19.70 -5.68
C ALA A 87 3.65 -18.19 -5.63
N VAL A 88 2.41 -17.78 -5.35
CA VAL A 88 2.07 -16.36 -5.18
C VAL A 88 2.82 -15.75 -3.99
N CYS A 89 2.84 -16.43 -2.84
CA CYS A 89 3.61 -15.95 -1.69
C CYS A 89 5.11 -15.85 -1.99
N ALA A 90 5.68 -16.79 -2.74
CA ALA A 90 7.08 -16.75 -3.15
C ALA A 90 7.37 -15.55 -4.06
N ASN A 91 6.48 -15.25 -5.01
CA ASN A 91 6.62 -14.09 -5.90
C ASN A 91 6.61 -12.77 -5.12
N VAL A 92 5.70 -12.62 -4.16
CA VAL A 92 5.65 -11.42 -3.30
C VAL A 92 6.93 -11.27 -2.48
N LYS A 93 7.48 -12.36 -1.94
CA LYS A 93 8.77 -12.32 -1.22
C LYS A 93 9.92 -11.88 -2.13
N LYS A 94 9.95 -12.38 -3.37
CA LYS A 94 10.96 -12.00 -4.36
C LYS A 94 10.86 -10.52 -4.71
N LEU A 95 9.66 -10.04 -5.02
CA LEU A 95 9.39 -8.64 -5.32
C LEU A 95 9.81 -7.72 -4.17
N LYS A 96 9.45 -8.08 -2.93
CA LYS A 96 9.88 -7.35 -1.73
C LYS A 96 11.40 -7.23 -1.63
N ALA A 97 12.13 -8.31 -1.90
CA ALA A 97 13.60 -8.31 -1.85
C ALA A 97 14.22 -7.43 -2.96
N GLU A 98 13.62 -7.43 -4.16
CA GLU A 98 14.04 -6.56 -5.26
C GLU A 98 13.81 -5.08 -4.93
N MET A 99 12.65 -4.73 -4.39
CA MET A 99 12.35 -3.36 -3.95
C MET A 99 13.34 -2.88 -2.88
N TRP A 100 13.61 -3.72 -1.88
CA TRP A 100 14.58 -3.39 -0.82
C TRP A 100 15.99 -3.15 -1.35
N LYS A 101 16.42 -3.96 -2.34
CA LYS A 101 17.73 -3.80 -2.99
C LYS A 101 17.81 -2.46 -3.75
N ASN A 102 16.73 -2.08 -4.42
CA ASN A 102 16.67 -0.84 -5.20
C ASN A 102 16.60 0.41 -4.30
N GLU A 103 15.86 0.33 -3.18
CA GLU A 103 15.79 1.41 -2.19
C GLU A 103 17.18 1.71 -1.60
N SER A 104 17.92 0.67 -1.19
CA SER A 104 19.30 0.82 -0.72
C SER A 104 20.23 1.47 -1.76
N TYR A 105 19.95 1.30 -3.05
CA TYR A 105 20.74 1.92 -4.12
C TYR A 105 20.40 3.41 -4.28
N MET A 106 19.11 3.75 -4.23
CA MET A 106 18.61 5.13 -4.30
C MET A 106 19.13 5.98 -3.13
N ASP A 107 19.14 5.46 -1.91
CA ASP A 107 19.69 6.17 -0.75
C ASP A 107 21.18 6.51 -0.94
N ILE A 108 21.97 5.56 -1.46
CA ILE A 108 23.40 5.76 -1.74
C ILE A 108 23.63 6.79 -2.87
N GLU A 109 22.75 6.83 -3.88
CA GLU A 109 22.85 7.82 -4.95
C GLU A 109 22.37 9.21 -4.53
N MET A 110 21.29 9.30 -3.75
CA MET A 110 20.77 10.56 -3.23
C MET A 110 21.74 11.21 -2.24
N ASP A 111 22.45 10.43 -1.42
CA ASP A 111 23.50 10.94 -0.53
C ASP A 111 24.69 11.55 -1.30
N LYS A 112 24.90 11.18 -2.57
CA LYS A 112 25.93 11.78 -3.43
C LYS A 112 25.47 13.11 -4.05
N LEU A 113 24.17 13.37 -4.10
CA LEU A 113 23.59 14.65 -4.49
C LEU A 113 23.63 15.63 -3.31
N ILE A 114 24.82 15.96 -2.81
CA ILE A 114 24.99 17.07 -1.87
C ILE A 114 24.83 18.37 -2.66
N VAL A 115 23.63 18.97 -2.62
CA VAL A 115 23.42 20.33 -3.10
C VAL A 115 24.16 21.26 -2.16
N THR A 116 25.32 21.74 -2.60
CA THR A 116 26.05 22.79 -1.88
C THR A 116 25.29 24.09 -2.16
N TYR A 117 24.45 24.53 -1.24
CA TYR A 117 23.91 25.89 -1.25
C TYR A 117 25.08 26.85 -0.99
N GLY A 118 25.75 27.27 -2.07
CA GLY A 118 26.52 28.50 -2.05
C GLY A 118 25.54 29.66 -1.92
N GLU A 119 25.83 30.61 -1.03
CA GLU A 119 25.20 31.92 -1.05
C GLU A 119 25.46 32.54 -2.43
N ASP A 120 24.49 32.44 -3.34
CA ASP A 120 24.36 33.36 -4.45
C ASP A 120 22.89 33.54 -4.79
N THR A 121 22.48 34.78 -4.65
CA THR A 121 21.16 35.34 -4.88
C THR A 121 20.71 35.14 -6.33
N THR A 122 19.42 34.90 -6.58
CA THR A 122 18.53 35.74 -7.45
C THR A 122 17.44 34.93 -8.18
N ASP A 123 16.20 35.38 -7.94
CA ASP A 123 14.94 35.28 -8.71
C ASP A 123 14.11 33.99 -8.67
N ASP A 124 13.28 33.87 -7.62
CA ASP A 124 12.06 33.06 -7.63
C ASP A 124 11.02 33.72 -8.55
N SER A 125 11.00 33.31 -9.82
CA SER A 125 9.85 33.56 -10.68
C SER A 125 8.79 32.50 -10.39
N ASP A 126 7.89 32.83 -9.46
CA ASP A 126 6.63 32.10 -9.26
C ASP A 126 5.80 32.18 -10.55
N THR A 127 5.88 31.14 -11.38
CA THR A 127 4.87 30.90 -12.41
C THR A 127 3.79 30.01 -11.81
N SER A 128 2.83 30.66 -11.16
CA SER A 128 1.56 30.02 -10.83
C SER A 128 0.82 29.75 -12.13
N THR A 129 0.85 28.50 -12.61
CA THR A 129 -0.15 28.02 -13.55
C THR A 129 -1.42 27.73 -12.76
N GLU A 130 -2.36 28.67 -12.82
CA GLU A 130 -3.75 28.45 -12.42
C GLU A 130 -4.35 27.43 -13.41
N ASP A 131 -4.32 26.14 -13.04
CA ASP A 131 -5.19 25.16 -13.67
C ASP A 131 -6.59 25.36 -13.09
N GLU A 132 -7.51 25.87 -13.91
CA GLU A 132 -8.92 26.00 -13.61
C GLU A 132 -9.51 24.59 -13.36
N ASP A 133 -9.77 24.27 -12.09
CA ASP A 133 -10.56 23.10 -11.70
C ASP A 133 -12.02 23.30 -12.16
N ASP A 134 -12.42 22.59 -13.21
CA ASP A 134 -13.81 22.40 -13.60
C ASP A 134 -14.59 21.75 -12.43
N ASP A 135 -15.44 22.57 -11.81
CA ASP A 135 -16.46 22.20 -10.83
C ASP A 135 -17.44 21.16 -11.40
N LEU A 136 -17.16 19.88 -11.15
CA LEU A 136 -18.16 18.81 -11.20
C LEU A 136 -18.61 18.47 -9.77
N GLY A 137 -19.48 19.34 -9.26
CA GLY A 137 -20.11 19.24 -7.96
C GLY A 137 -20.60 17.84 -7.59
N VAL A 138 -20.17 17.39 -6.41
CA VAL A 138 -20.82 16.31 -5.67
C VAL A 138 -21.51 16.93 -4.45
N ALA A 139 -22.81 17.14 -4.55
CA ALA A 139 -23.62 17.56 -3.42
C ALA A 139 -23.65 16.45 -2.35
N PRO A 140 -23.57 16.80 -1.06
CA PRO A 140 -23.63 15.82 0.03
C PRO A 140 -25.02 15.20 0.15
N LEU A 141 -25.06 13.88 0.38
CA LEU A 141 -26.27 13.15 0.77
C LEU A 141 -26.77 13.70 2.11
N GLN A 142 -27.96 14.30 2.09
CA GLN A 142 -28.69 14.62 3.32
C GLN A 142 -29.13 13.30 3.98
N LEU A 143 -28.70 13.11 5.22
CA LEU A 143 -29.26 12.12 6.16
C LEU A 143 -30.57 12.66 6.74
#